data_AF-A0A8T4ILZ4-F1
#
_entry.id   AF-A0A8T4ILZ4-F1
#
_cell.length_a   1.000
_cell.length_b   1.000
_cell.length_c   1.000
_cell.angle_alpha   90.00
_cell.angle_beta   90.00
_cell.angle_gamma   90.00
#
_symmetry.space_group_name_H-M   'P 1'
#
loop_
_entity.id
_entity.type
_entity.pdbx_description
1 polymer ?
#
loop_
_entity_poly.entity_id
_entity_poly.type
_entity_poly.pdbx_seq_one_letter_code
_entity_poly.pdbx_strand_id
1 'polypeptide(L)' 'MAEQPEFLKSSYSGQQNDACVEAATNLVAGPVLVRDSKDIAVPAVAVSRDAWTAFLADL' A
#
# COMPACT_ATOMS: atom_id res chain seq x y z
N MET A 1 12.27 9.13 3.42
CA MET A 1 11.48 8.37 4.42
C MET A 1 10.76 9.40 5.25
N ALA A 2 9.45 9.25 5.47
CA ALA A 2 8.60 10.25 6.13
C ALA A 2 7.93 9.71 7.39
N GLU A 3 7.52 10.62 8.28
CA GLU A 3 6.72 10.30 9.47
C GLU A 3 5.23 10.08 9.14
N GLN A 4 4.79 10.49 7.95
CA GLN A 4 3.42 10.33 7.46
C GLN A 4 3.39 9.46 6.19
N PRO A 5 2.35 8.63 6.00
CA PRO A 5 2.27 7.76 4.84
C PRO A 5 1.98 8.56 3.57
N GLU A 6 2.83 8.39 2.56
CA GLU A 6 2.57 8.89 1.21
C GLU A 6 2.05 7.74 0.35
N PHE A 7 0.77 7.80 -0.03
CA PHE A 7 0.10 6.74 -0.78
C PHE A 7 0.39 6.87 -2.28
N LEU A 8 0.93 5.80 -2.85
CA LEU A 8 1.19 5.65 -4.28
C LEU A 8 0.12 4.74 -4.88
N LYS A 9 -0.63 5.26 -5.85
CA LYS A 9 -1.66 4.50 -6.58
C LYS A 9 -1.01 3.55 -7.57
N SER A 10 -1.45 2.29 -7.56
CA SER A 10 -0.97 1.28 -8.51
C SER A 10 -1.31 1.66 -9.96
N SER A 11 -0.39 1.42 -10.89
CA SER A 11 -0.61 1.63 -12.33
C SER A 11 -1.64 0.67 -12.93
N TYR A 12 -1.97 -0.42 -12.23
CA TYR A 12 -3.04 -1.34 -12.61
C TYR A 12 -4.43 -0.86 -12.16
N SER A 13 -4.50 0.18 -11.31
CA SER A 13 -5.74 0.81 -10.86
C SER A 13 -6.31 1.70 -11.96
N GLY A 14 -7.33 1.22 -12.68
CA GLY A 14 -7.96 1.94 -13.79
C GLY A 14 -9.37 1.44 -14.12
N GLN A 15 -10.08 2.12 -15.02
CA GLN A 15 -11.50 1.88 -15.35
C GLN A 15 -11.87 0.43 -15.72
N GLN A 16 -10.89 -0.37 -16.17
CA GLN A 16 -11.12 -1.73 -16.65
C GLN A 16 -10.92 -2.80 -15.56
N ASN A 17 -10.22 -2.45 -14.47
CA ASN A 17 -9.95 -3.34 -13.35
C ASN A 17 -10.42 -2.62 -12.08
N ASP A 18 -11.58 -3.03 -11.56
CA ASP A 18 -12.24 -2.43 -10.40
C ASP A 18 -11.41 -2.50 -9.09
N ALA A 19 -10.22 -3.10 -9.11
CA ALA A 19 -9.28 -3.15 -8.00
C ALA A 19 -8.38 -1.89 -7.98
N CYS A 20 -8.82 -0.87 -7.26
CA CYS A 20 -8.03 0.34 -7.05
C CYS A 20 -7.27 0.24 -5.73
N VAL A 21 -5.95 0.00 -5.79
CA VAL A 21 -5.10 -0.07 -4.58
C VAL A 21 -4.05 1.03 -4.54
N GLU A 22 -3.77 1.48 -3.33
CA GLU A 22 -2.71 2.43 -2.98
C GLU A 22 -1.81 1.86 -1.89
N ALA A 23 -0.51 2.05 -2.00
CA ALA A 23 0.46 1.60 -1.00
C ALA A 23 1.38 2.73 -0.54
N ALA A 24 1.68 2.78 0.76
CA ALA A 24 2.68 3.67 1.36
C ALA A 24 3.82 2.85 1.95
N THR A 25 5.02 3.00 1.36
CA THR A 25 6.25 2.28 1.74
C THR A 25 7.32 3.20 2.33
N ASN A 26 7.01 4.50 2.42
CA ASN A 26 7.94 5.57 2.76
C ASN A 26 8.13 5.78 4.27
N LEU A 27 7.40 5.07 5.13
CA LEU A 27 7.47 5.24 6.58
C LEU A 27 8.83 4.80 7.14
N VAL A 28 9.46 5.68 7.93
CA VAL A 28 10.85 5.52 8.47
C VAL A 28 11.01 4.26 9.31
N ALA A 29 10.05 3.97 10.19
CA ALA A 29 10.05 2.81 11.09
C ALA A 29 8.66 2.13 11.14
N GLY A 30 7.81 2.40 10.15
CA GLY A 30 6.44 1.94 10.10
C GLY A 30 6.24 0.73 9.17
N PRO A 31 5.09 0.04 9.31
CA PRO A 31 4.68 -0.99 8.36
C PRO A 31 4.44 -0.39 6.96
N VAL A 32 4.36 -1.26 5.95
CA VAL A 32 3.78 -0.87 4.66
C VAL A 32 2.27 -0.79 4.82
N LEU A 33 1.68 0.34 4.46
CA LEU A 33 0.23 0.51 4.49
C LEU A 33 -0.34 0.29 3.10
N VAL A 34 -1.35 -0.56 2.99
CA VAL A 34 -2.09 -0.82 1.76
C VAL A 34 -3.55 -0.45 1.99
N ARG A 35 -4.14 0.34 1.11
CA ARG A 35 -5.56 0.70 1.19
C ARG A 35 -6.24 0.61 -0.17
N ASP A 36 -7.56 0.52 -0.12
CA ASP A 36 -8.41 0.68 -1.29
C ASP A 36 -8.54 2.18 -1.63
N SER A 37 -8.37 2.54 -2.90
CA SER A 37 -8.45 3.94 -3.33
C SER A 37 -9.90 4.45 -3.48
N LYS A 38 -10.90 3.56 -3.46
CA LYS A 38 -12.31 3.91 -3.61
C LYS A 38 -12.96 4.16 -2.25
N ASP A 39 -12.50 3.46 -1.21
CA ASP A 39 -13.00 3.62 0.15
C ASP A 39 -11.87 3.94 1.14
N ILE A 40 -11.53 5.23 1.20
CA ILE A 40 -10.52 5.76 2.13
C ILE A 40 -11.04 5.88 3.57
N ALA A 41 -12.33 5.62 3.82
CA ALA A 41 -12.89 5.63 5.17
C ALA A 41 -12.56 4.31 5.90
N VAL A 42 -12.31 3.23 5.15
CA VAL A 42 -11.85 1.97 5.71
C VAL A 42 -10.37 2.06 6.09
N PRO A 43 -9.96 1.55 7.27
CA PRO A 43 -8.56 1.54 7.67
C PRO A 43 -7.65 0.82 6.68
N ALA A 44 -6.45 1.38 6.48
CA ALA A 44 -5.41 0.71 5.70
C ALA A 44 -4.93 -0.57 6.40
N VAL A 45 -4.63 -1.60 5.60
CA VAL A 45 -3.98 -2.82 6.06
C VAL A 45 -2.51 -2.52 6.33
N ALA A 46 -2.05 -2.79 7.55
CA ALA A 46 -0.65 -2.66 7.93
C ALA A 46 0.08 -4.01 7.74
N VAL A 47 1.04 -4.02 6.84
CA VAL A 47 1.90 -5.18 6.56
C VAL A 47 3.28 -4.92 7.14
N SER A 48 3.80 -5.83 7.95
CA SER A 48 5.18 -5.72 8.47
C SER A 48 6.19 -5.65 7.32
N ARG A 49 7.30 -4.95 7.53
CA ARG A 49 8.34 -4.77 6.50
C ARG A 49 8.93 -6.11 6.05
N ASP A 50 9.18 -7.04 6.98
CA ASP A 50 9.63 -8.40 6.66
C ASP A 50 8.63 -9.16 5.79
N ALA A 51 7.34 -9.15 6.16
CA ALA A 51 6.31 -9.82 5.37
C ALA A 51 6.17 -9.21 3.97
N TRP A 52 6.28 -7.88 3.86
CA TRP A 52 6.26 -7.18 2.57
C TRP A 52 7.47 -7.55 1.70
N THR A 53 8.67 -7.60 2.29
CA THR A 53 9.89 -8.04 1.59
C THR A 53 9.78 -9.50 1.15
N ALA A 54 9.29 -10.39 2.01
CA ALA A 54 9.06 -11.80 1.66
C ALA A 54 8.05 -11.95 0.52
N PHE A 55 6.94 -11.19 0.56
CA PHE A 55 5.95 -11.16 -0.52
C PHE A 55 6.55 -10.74 -1.86
N LEU A 56 7.40 -9.71 -1.87
CA LEU A 56 8.06 -9.25 -3.10
C LEU A 56 9.11 -10.23 -3.63
N ALA A 57 9.70 -11.06 -2.77
CA ALA A 57 10.71 -12.04 -3.17
C ALA A 57 10.11 -13.29 -3.83
N ASP A 58 8.78 -13.49 -3.75
CA ASP A 58 8.03 -14.61 -4.33
C ASP A 58 7.36 -14.24 -5.68
N LEU A 59 7.61 -13.03 -6.20
CA LEU A 59 7.14 -12.52 -7.50
C LEU A 59 8.20 -12.71 -8.60
#